data_AF-A0A453H027-F1
#
_entry.id   AF-A0A453H027-F1
#
_cell.length_a   1.000
_cell.length_b   1.000
_cell.length_c   1.000
_cell.angle_alpha   90.00
_cell.angle_beta   90.00
_cell.angle_gamma   90.00
#
_symmetry.space_group_name_H-M   'P 1'
#
loop_
_entity.id
_entity.type
_entity.pdbx_description
1 polymer ?
#
loop_
_entity_poly.entity_id
_entity_poly.type
_entity_poly.pdbx_seq_one_letter_code
_entity_poly.pdbx_strand_id
1 'polypeptide(L)'
;MMDPHSLVDRRFSVCDRISFGSRPSDVDTSMRCGGSSDDENMDEESPGGTFFSPMPCGYGAPLSTDDNNRRLVNSNRYCLVASKQMVGVFLMVWVRSDIREHVKNLKVSCVGRGLMGYLGNKGSISISMSLHQTSFCFVCTHLTSGQKDGDELRRNADVVEILRKTRFPHAHGARDEKWPETILDHDRIIWLGDLNYRIALSYRSVKALVEMHNWKQLLEKDQLRIEQRFGRVFAGWKEGRIYFPPTYKYSYNSDRYAGDDMHPNEKRRTPAWCDRILWYGRGLNQLCYVRGESRFSDHRPVYSIFTAEVKLPSQAQFGSFTRSSSLMGVDELPYPTYPRSYTDINFY
;
A
#
# COMPACT_ATOMS: atom_id res chain seq x y z
N MET A 1 30.67 -43.25 -14.99
CA MET A 1 29.68 -42.65 -15.89
C MET A 1 28.34 -42.67 -15.18
N MET A 2 27.86 -41.50 -14.72
CA MET A 2 26.50 -41.18 -14.27
C MET A 2 26.42 -39.64 -14.17
N ASP A 3 25.22 -39.06 -14.28
CA ASP A 3 24.99 -37.66 -14.65
C ASP A 3 24.41 -36.80 -13.49
N PRO A 4 24.96 -35.61 -13.17
CA PRO A 4 24.53 -34.79 -12.04
C PRO A 4 23.55 -33.65 -12.40
N HIS A 5 22.42 -33.95 -13.06
CA HIS A 5 21.39 -32.95 -13.37
C HIS A 5 19.98 -33.30 -12.84
N SER A 6 19.67 -32.91 -11.59
CA SER A 6 18.37 -32.32 -11.19
C SER A 6 18.28 -32.06 -9.68
N LEU A 7 18.07 -30.81 -9.28
CA LEU A 7 17.52 -30.46 -7.97
C LEU A 7 16.62 -29.22 -8.12
N VAL A 8 15.42 -29.29 -7.55
CA VAL A 8 14.25 -28.55 -8.05
C VAL A 8 14.05 -27.22 -7.34
N ASP A 9 13.72 -26.20 -8.13
CA ASP A 9 13.37 -24.84 -7.71
C ASP A 9 12.18 -24.81 -6.74
N ARG A 10 12.44 -24.46 -5.46
CA ARG A 10 11.43 -24.41 -4.40
C ARG A 10 10.66 -23.10 -4.42
N ARG A 11 9.57 -23.09 -5.19
CA ARG A 11 8.55 -22.02 -5.16
C ARG A 11 7.98 -21.82 -3.76
N PHE A 12 8.30 -20.69 -3.12
CA PHE A 12 7.61 -20.24 -1.90
C PHE A 12 6.30 -19.53 -2.24
N SER A 13 5.18 -20.24 -2.10
CA SER A 13 3.83 -19.67 -2.15
C SER A 13 3.21 -19.73 -0.75
N VAL A 14 3.23 -18.62 -0.01
CA VAL A 14 2.65 -18.55 1.34
C VAL A 14 1.16 -18.22 1.25
N CYS A 15 0.36 -19.26 1.04
CA CYS A 15 -1.10 -19.22 1.14
C CYS A 15 -1.56 -20.06 2.33
N ASP A 16 -1.70 -19.44 3.50
CA ASP A 16 -2.24 -20.10 4.68
C ASP A 16 -3.72 -20.47 4.45
N ARG A 17 -4.01 -21.74 4.19
CA ARG A 17 -5.39 -22.27 4.21
C ARG A 17 -5.84 -22.47 5.64
N ILE A 18 -6.86 -21.73 6.07
CA ILE A 18 -7.57 -22.03 7.32
C ILE A 18 -8.47 -23.24 7.05
N SER A 19 -7.99 -24.43 7.44
CA SER A 19 -8.80 -25.64 7.46
C SER A 19 -9.52 -25.75 8.81
N PHE A 20 -10.86 -25.72 8.80
CA PHE A 20 -11.65 -26.12 9.96
C PHE A 20 -11.56 -27.65 10.12
N GLY A 21 -10.87 -28.10 11.17
CA GLY A 21 -10.69 -29.52 11.46
C GLY A 21 -11.86 -30.08 12.27
N SER A 22 -12.83 -30.70 11.60
CA SER A 22 -13.91 -31.45 12.26
C SER A 22 -13.37 -32.73 12.92
N ARG A 23 -13.74 -32.98 14.17
CA ARG A 23 -13.65 -34.31 14.82
C ARG A 23 -14.88 -34.56 15.72
N PRO A 24 -15.22 -35.83 16.01
CA PRO A 24 -16.57 -36.25 16.37
C PRO A 24 -16.92 -36.11 17.88
N SER A 25 -18.13 -36.55 18.20
CA SER A 25 -18.84 -36.61 19.49
C SER A 25 -18.13 -37.47 20.56
N ASP A 26 -18.51 -37.42 21.85
CA ASP A 26 -19.68 -38.14 22.39
C ASP A 26 -20.13 -37.70 23.81
N VAL A 27 -21.44 -37.93 24.08
CA VAL A 27 -22.15 -38.13 25.37
C VAL A 27 -22.51 -36.92 26.28
N ASP A 28 -23.79 -36.96 26.69
CA ASP A 28 -24.65 -36.08 27.49
C ASP A 28 -24.22 -35.64 28.90
N THR A 29 -24.90 -34.59 29.45
CA THR A 29 -25.93 -34.76 30.53
C THR A 29 -26.61 -33.44 31.00
N SER A 30 -27.93 -33.33 30.73
CA SER A 30 -29.02 -32.57 31.39
C SER A 30 -28.86 -31.14 31.97
N MET A 31 -29.79 -30.23 31.58
CA MET A 31 -30.70 -29.35 32.39
C MET A 31 -31.14 -28.13 31.52
N ARG A 32 -32.42 -27.92 31.14
CA ARG A 32 -33.57 -27.35 31.91
C ARG A 32 -33.26 -25.99 32.58
N CYS A 33 -33.97 -24.87 32.37
CA CYS A 33 -35.16 -24.46 31.57
C CYS A 33 -34.95 -22.99 31.10
N GLY A 34 -35.76 -22.32 30.26
CA GLY A 34 -37.00 -22.66 29.54
C GLY A 34 -37.52 -21.48 28.66
N GLY A 35 -38.78 -21.60 28.18
CA GLY A 35 -39.55 -20.76 27.21
C GLY A 35 -39.62 -19.23 27.42
N SER A 36 -40.30 -18.45 26.55
CA SER A 36 -41.33 -18.75 25.51
C SER A 36 -41.12 -17.83 24.27
N SER A 37 -41.46 -18.18 23.02
CA SER A 37 -42.79 -18.44 22.40
C SER A 37 -43.62 -17.15 22.22
N ASP A 38 -44.24 -16.83 21.07
CA ASP A 38 -44.41 -17.47 19.74
C ASP A 38 -44.07 -16.43 18.61
N ASP A 39 -44.34 -16.45 17.29
CA ASP A 39 -45.14 -17.20 16.28
C ASP A 39 -44.21 -17.60 15.07
N GLU A 40 -44.49 -18.35 13.98
CA GLU A 40 -45.66 -18.78 13.16
C GLU A 40 -46.26 -17.72 12.18
N ASN A 41 -46.56 -17.97 10.88
CA ASN A 41 -46.11 -18.99 9.90
C ASN A 41 -46.51 -18.61 8.43
N MET A 42 -45.86 -19.17 7.38
CA MET A 42 -46.33 -19.33 5.96
C MET A 42 -45.22 -19.88 5.04
N ASP A 43 -45.58 -20.66 4.00
CA ASP A 43 -44.72 -21.68 3.35
C ASP A 43 -44.25 -21.41 1.89
N GLU A 44 -43.33 -22.30 1.43
CA GLU A 44 -42.92 -22.70 0.05
C GLU A 44 -42.90 -21.66 -1.10
N GLU A 45 -41.79 -21.48 -1.83
CA GLU A 45 -41.24 -22.47 -2.77
C GLU A 45 -39.72 -22.32 -3.02
N SER A 46 -39.11 -23.26 -3.77
CA SER A 46 -37.73 -23.15 -4.26
C SER A 46 -37.42 -24.02 -5.49
N PRO A 47 -36.75 -23.46 -6.51
CA PRO A 47 -35.89 -24.23 -7.41
C PRO A 47 -34.43 -23.72 -7.38
N GLY A 48 -33.47 -24.66 -7.51
CA GLY A 48 -32.04 -24.40 -7.25
C GLY A 48 -31.28 -23.66 -8.36
N GLY A 49 -30.35 -22.78 -7.97
CA GLY A 49 -29.42 -22.08 -8.86
C GLY A 49 -28.02 -22.73 -8.87
N THR A 50 -27.73 -23.57 -9.85
CA THR A 50 -26.40 -24.18 -10.04
C THR A 50 -25.39 -23.14 -10.56
N PHE A 51 -24.47 -22.69 -9.71
CA PHE A 51 -23.42 -21.75 -10.12
C PHE A 51 -22.33 -22.45 -10.96
N PHE A 52 -22.17 -21.99 -12.21
CA PHE A 52 -21.21 -22.53 -13.17
C PHE A 52 -19.78 -22.11 -12.88
N SER A 53 -18.86 -23.08 -12.89
CA SER A 53 -17.42 -22.82 -13.03
C SER A 53 -17.10 -22.40 -14.47
N PRO A 54 -16.37 -21.29 -14.72
CA PRO A 54 -15.98 -20.91 -16.07
C PRO A 54 -14.88 -21.84 -16.60
N MET A 55 -15.20 -22.60 -17.65
CA MET A 55 -14.24 -23.44 -18.38
C MET A 55 -13.31 -22.59 -19.29
N PRO A 56 -12.06 -23.02 -19.53
CA PRO A 56 -11.14 -22.35 -20.45
C PRO A 56 -11.53 -22.58 -21.92
N CYS A 57 -11.36 -21.56 -22.75
CA CYS A 57 -11.76 -21.61 -24.17
C CYS A 57 -10.70 -22.22 -25.09
N GLY A 58 -11.13 -23.15 -25.96
CA GLY A 58 -10.78 -23.20 -27.39
C GLY A 58 -9.37 -23.69 -27.80
N TYR A 59 -9.32 -24.60 -28.77
CA TYR A 59 -8.09 -25.12 -29.39
C TYR A 59 -8.03 -24.82 -30.90
N GLY A 60 -6.83 -24.47 -31.39
CA GLY A 60 -6.46 -24.39 -32.82
C GLY A 60 -6.90 -23.12 -33.57
N ALA A 61 -6.20 -22.63 -34.61
CA ALA A 61 -4.87 -22.92 -35.19
C ALA A 61 -4.52 -21.74 -36.16
N PRO A 62 -3.35 -21.67 -36.85
CA PRO A 62 -2.09 -22.43 -36.76
C PRO A 62 -0.88 -21.54 -36.37
N LEU A 63 0.36 -21.98 -36.60
CA LEU A 63 1.58 -21.19 -36.38
C LEU A 63 2.02 -20.41 -37.63
N SER A 64 2.22 -19.09 -37.49
CA SER A 64 3.36 -18.36 -38.08
C SER A 64 3.46 -16.92 -37.52
N THR A 65 4.70 -16.44 -37.35
CA THR A 65 5.08 -15.01 -37.21
C THR A 65 4.21 -14.10 -36.32
N ASP A 66 4.27 -14.22 -34.98
CA ASP A 66 3.89 -13.09 -34.11
C ASP A 66 4.54 -13.05 -32.68
N ASP A 67 5.72 -13.66 -32.49
CA ASP A 67 6.35 -13.74 -31.14
C ASP A 67 6.72 -12.35 -30.56
N ASN A 68 7.05 -11.38 -31.41
CA ASN A 68 7.33 -10.00 -30.98
C ASN A 68 6.08 -9.31 -30.42
N ASN A 69 4.94 -9.41 -31.10
CA ASN A 69 3.68 -8.79 -30.67
C ASN A 69 3.13 -9.49 -29.41
N ARG A 70 3.25 -10.82 -29.35
CA ARG A 70 2.88 -11.62 -28.17
C ARG A 70 3.72 -11.29 -26.93
N ARG A 71 4.99 -10.89 -27.11
CA ARG A 71 5.81 -10.27 -26.05
C ARG A 71 5.29 -8.88 -25.69
N LEU A 72 5.06 -8.02 -26.69
CA LEU A 72 4.56 -6.63 -26.51
C LEU A 72 3.26 -6.57 -25.67
N VAL A 73 2.29 -7.45 -25.97
CA VAL A 73 1.02 -7.57 -25.26
C VAL A 73 1.20 -8.02 -23.80
N ASN A 74 2.25 -8.80 -23.49
CA ASN A 74 2.59 -9.18 -22.12
C ASN A 74 3.32 -8.08 -21.35
N SER A 75 4.10 -7.20 -22.02
CA SER A 75 4.84 -6.11 -21.39
C SER A 75 3.97 -5.08 -20.65
N ASN A 76 2.68 -4.96 -21.00
CA ASN A 76 1.75 -4.02 -20.34
C ASN A 76 0.89 -4.66 -19.24
N ARG A 77 1.04 -5.96 -18.96
CA ARG A 77 0.32 -6.61 -17.86
C ARG A 77 1.00 -6.31 -16.53
N TYR A 78 0.22 -6.22 -15.45
CA TYR A 78 0.71 -6.20 -14.07
C TYR A 78 0.57 -7.58 -13.43
N CYS A 79 1.50 -7.92 -12.55
CA CYS A 79 1.50 -9.14 -11.75
C CYS A 79 1.65 -8.80 -10.27
N LEU A 80 1.00 -9.58 -9.40
CA LEU A 80 1.07 -9.43 -7.95
C LEU A 80 2.40 -10.01 -7.46
N VAL A 81 3.20 -9.21 -6.74
CA VAL A 81 4.50 -9.66 -6.20
C VAL A 81 4.48 -9.88 -4.69
N ALA A 82 3.61 -9.18 -3.97
CA ALA A 82 3.34 -9.41 -2.55
C ALA A 82 1.94 -8.91 -2.18
N SER A 83 1.31 -9.59 -1.21
CA SER A 83 0.07 -9.17 -0.58
C SER A 83 0.01 -9.67 0.86
N LYS A 84 -0.47 -8.85 1.80
CA LYS A 84 -0.71 -9.27 3.18
C LYS A 84 -1.89 -8.51 3.77
N GLN A 85 -2.69 -9.21 4.59
CA GLN A 85 -3.76 -8.67 5.41
C GLN A 85 -3.41 -8.81 6.90
N MET A 86 -3.88 -7.86 7.71
CA MET A 86 -3.82 -7.86 9.17
C MET A 86 -5.11 -7.22 9.69
N VAL A 87 -6.10 -8.05 10.03
CA VAL A 87 -7.45 -7.61 10.40
C VAL A 87 -8.06 -6.72 9.30
N GLY A 88 -8.23 -5.41 9.54
CA GLY A 88 -8.76 -4.44 8.58
C GLY A 88 -7.69 -3.66 7.79
N VAL A 89 -6.40 -3.96 7.98
CA VAL A 89 -5.31 -3.41 7.16
C VAL A 89 -5.00 -4.40 6.04
N PHE A 90 -4.89 -3.92 4.80
CA PHE A 90 -4.45 -4.69 3.65
C PHE A 90 -3.44 -3.90 2.84
N LEU A 91 -2.40 -4.58 2.34
CA LEU A 91 -1.41 -3.99 1.45
C LEU A 91 -1.03 -5.02 0.38
N MET A 92 -0.91 -4.55 -0.86
CA MET A 92 -0.50 -5.33 -2.01
C MET A 92 0.45 -4.52 -2.90
N VAL A 93 1.39 -5.19 -3.55
CA VAL A 93 2.34 -4.60 -4.49
C VAL A 93 2.19 -5.30 -5.83
N TRP A 94 1.85 -4.52 -6.86
CA TRP A 94 1.76 -4.96 -8.25
C TRP A 94 2.92 -4.36 -9.05
N VAL A 95 3.47 -5.15 -9.97
CA VAL A 95 4.63 -4.78 -10.80
C VAL A 95 4.36 -5.15 -12.25
N ARG A 96 4.79 -4.32 -13.21
CA ARG A 96 4.68 -4.65 -14.65
C ARG A 96 5.49 -5.91 -14.96
N SER A 97 4.96 -6.78 -15.81
CA SER A 97 5.54 -8.10 -16.10
C SER A 97 6.95 -8.03 -16.69
N ASP A 98 7.28 -6.95 -17.41
CA ASP A 98 8.58 -6.73 -18.04
C ASP A 98 9.72 -6.49 -17.04
N ILE A 99 9.44 -5.89 -15.87
CA ILE A 99 10.43 -5.68 -14.80
C ILE A 99 10.31 -6.66 -13.63
N ARG A 100 9.41 -7.66 -13.73
CA ARG A 100 9.12 -8.60 -12.62
C ARG A 100 10.35 -9.40 -12.19
N GLU A 101 11.16 -9.88 -13.12
CA GLU A 101 12.37 -10.67 -12.83
C GLU A 101 13.44 -9.88 -12.06
N HIS A 102 13.40 -8.55 -12.12
CA HIS A 102 14.31 -7.67 -11.39
C HIS A 102 13.86 -7.41 -9.94
N VAL A 103 12.68 -7.91 -9.53
CA VAL A 103 12.17 -7.79 -8.15
C VAL A 103 12.59 -8.99 -7.30
N LYS A 104 13.46 -8.73 -6.32
CA LYS A 104 14.07 -9.70 -5.40
C LYS A 104 13.86 -9.29 -3.94
N ASN A 105 14.21 -10.18 -2.99
CA ASN A 105 14.22 -9.90 -1.55
C ASN A 105 12.89 -9.39 -0.98
N LEU A 106 11.77 -9.95 -1.46
CA LEU A 106 10.43 -9.68 -0.95
C LEU A 106 10.30 -10.21 0.48
N LYS A 107 10.19 -9.30 1.45
CA LYS A 107 10.01 -9.61 2.88
C LYS A 107 8.79 -8.85 3.42
N VAL A 108 8.04 -9.45 4.34
CA VAL A 108 6.84 -8.83 4.94
C VAL A 108 6.94 -8.82 6.45
N SER A 109 6.56 -7.71 7.07
CA SER A 109 6.57 -7.50 8.53
C SER A 109 5.25 -6.88 8.96
N CYS A 110 4.68 -7.30 10.09
CA CYS A 110 3.41 -6.79 10.62
C CYS A 110 3.58 -6.38 12.08
N VAL A 111 3.05 -5.21 12.45
CA VAL A 111 3.13 -4.69 13.84
C VAL A 111 1.74 -4.30 14.30
N GLY A 112 1.17 -5.08 15.21
CA GLY A 112 -0.08 -4.75 15.89
C GLY A 112 0.08 -3.55 16.84
N ARG A 113 -0.95 -2.72 16.92
CA ARG A 113 -1.05 -1.50 17.76
C ARG A 113 -2.42 -1.36 18.44
N GLY A 114 -3.15 -2.47 18.62
CA GLY A 114 -4.45 -2.50 19.28
C GLY A 114 -4.39 -2.33 20.81
N LEU A 115 -5.48 -2.66 21.50
CA LEU A 115 -5.51 -2.73 22.96
C LEU A 115 -4.39 -3.64 23.48
N MET A 116 -3.82 -3.26 24.63
CA MET A 116 -2.65 -3.91 25.24
C MET A 116 -1.43 -4.04 24.31
N GLY A 117 -1.39 -3.23 23.23
CA GLY A 117 -0.28 -3.19 22.26
C GLY A 117 -0.32 -4.26 21.18
N TYR A 118 -1.31 -5.16 21.16
CA TYR A 118 -1.41 -6.26 20.20
C TYR A 118 -2.84 -6.58 19.72
N LEU A 119 -3.87 -6.34 20.54
CA LEU A 119 -5.22 -6.85 20.32
C LEU A 119 -6.13 -5.80 19.67
N GLY A 120 -6.26 -5.80 18.34
CA GLY A 120 -7.23 -4.94 17.63
C GLY A 120 -6.88 -4.61 16.18
N ASN A 121 -7.75 -3.82 15.53
CA ASN A 121 -7.66 -3.46 14.09
C ASN A 121 -6.68 -2.31 13.77
N LYS A 122 -5.61 -2.16 14.55
CA LYS A 122 -4.66 -1.03 14.49
C LYS A 122 -3.24 -1.55 14.32
N GLY A 123 -2.42 -0.81 13.58
CA GLY A 123 -1.01 -1.13 13.36
C GLY A 123 -0.53 -0.94 11.93
N SER A 124 0.52 -1.68 11.55
CA SER A 124 1.15 -1.61 10.23
C SER A 124 1.29 -2.96 9.52
N ILE A 125 1.26 -2.92 8.19
CA ILE A 125 1.86 -3.92 7.31
C ILE A 125 2.99 -3.24 6.54
N SER A 126 4.19 -3.79 6.61
CA SER A 126 5.38 -3.28 5.90
C SER A 126 5.89 -4.33 4.93
N ILE A 127 6.02 -3.97 3.65
CA ILE A 127 6.57 -4.82 2.59
C ILE A 127 7.89 -4.21 2.14
N SER A 128 8.97 -4.96 2.36
CA SER A 128 10.31 -4.68 1.84
C SER A 128 10.50 -5.44 0.53
N MET A 129 11.14 -4.81 -0.44
CA MET A 129 11.62 -5.45 -1.67
C MET A 129 12.87 -4.75 -2.21
N SER A 130 13.55 -5.40 -3.15
CA SER A 130 14.57 -4.78 -3.99
C SER A 130 14.14 -4.82 -5.46
N LEU A 131 14.36 -3.74 -6.19
CA LEU A 131 14.23 -3.65 -7.64
C LEU A 131 15.61 -3.27 -8.18
N HIS A 132 16.23 -4.16 -8.96
CA HIS A 132 17.66 -4.10 -9.27
C HIS A 132 18.52 -3.91 -7.99
N GLN A 133 19.37 -2.88 -7.92
CA GLN A 133 20.18 -2.54 -6.74
C GLN A 133 19.56 -1.45 -5.86
N THR A 134 18.24 -1.25 -5.91
CA THR A 134 17.54 -0.23 -5.10
C THR A 134 16.49 -0.87 -4.21
N SER A 135 16.56 -0.55 -2.93
CA SER A 135 15.64 -1.08 -1.92
C SER A 135 14.41 -0.19 -1.71
N PHE A 136 13.25 -0.82 -1.63
CA PHE A 136 11.94 -0.17 -1.47
C PHE A 136 11.24 -0.73 -0.23
N CYS A 137 10.65 0.15 0.59
CA CYS A 137 9.75 -0.23 1.68
C CYS A 137 8.40 0.49 1.53
N PHE A 138 7.33 -0.30 1.47
CA PHE A 138 5.95 0.18 1.45
C PHE A 138 5.31 -0.13 2.81
N VAL A 139 4.92 0.90 3.55
CA VAL A 139 4.33 0.78 4.89
C VAL A 139 2.88 1.25 4.84
N CYS A 140 1.92 0.35 5.04
CA CYS A 140 0.49 0.67 5.16
C CYS A 140 0.07 0.62 6.62
N THR A 141 -0.58 1.68 7.12
CA THR A 141 -0.96 1.78 8.54
C THR A 141 -2.40 2.21 8.77
N HIS A 142 -2.94 1.75 9.90
CA HIS A 142 -4.16 2.27 10.52
C HIS A 142 -3.81 2.63 11.97
N LEU A 143 -3.57 3.91 12.25
CA LEU A 143 -3.10 4.40 13.56
C LEU A 143 -4.26 4.69 14.54
N THR A 144 -3.95 4.92 15.82
CA THR A 144 -4.95 5.20 16.87
C THR A 144 -5.94 6.31 16.49
N SER A 145 -7.21 5.90 16.35
CA SER A 145 -8.34 6.76 16.00
C SER A 145 -8.88 7.51 17.21
N GLY A 146 -9.16 8.81 17.05
CA GLY A 146 -9.74 9.63 18.12
C GLY A 146 -9.79 11.12 17.79
N GLN A 147 -10.46 11.90 18.64
CA GLN A 147 -10.59 13.37 18.53
C GLN A 147 -10.57 14.08 19.90
N LYS A 148 -10.13 13.41 20.97
CA LYS A 148 -9.82 14.03 22.26
C LYS A 148 -8.39 14.56 22.22
N ASP A 149 -8.11 15.55 23.07
CA ASP A 149 -6.74 16.04 23.29
C ASP A 149 -5.84 14.89 23.80
N GLY A 150 -4.61 14.81 23.31
CA GLY A 150 -3.68 13.71 23.58
C GLY A 150 -3.89 12.46 22.72
N ASP A 151 -4.91 12.39 21.85
CA ASP A 151 -5.06 11.25 20.92
C ASP A 151 -3.95 11.25 19.84
N GLU A 152 -3.44 12.41 19.46
CA GLU A 152 -2.28 12.58 18.57
C GLU A 152 -0.98 12.07 19.19
N LEU A 153 -0.78 12.20 20.50
CA LEU A 153 0.38 11.63 21.18
C LEU A 153 0.39 10.09 21.11
N ARG A 154 -0.80 9.45 21.08
CA ARG A 154 -0.90 8.00 20.86
C ARG A 154 -0.59 7.61 19.42
N ARG A 155 -0.97 8.44 18.43
CA ARG A 155 -0.56 8.26 17.02
C ARG A 155 0.95 8.41 16.84
N ASN A 156 1.59 9.38 17.49
CA ASN A 156 3.05 9.51 17.52
C ASN A 156 3.70 8.23 18.09
N ALA A 157 3.21 7.75 19.25
CA ALA A 157 3.70 6.53 19.89
C ALA A 157 3.51 5.28 19.01
N ASP A 158 2.42 5.18 18.26
CA ASP A 158 2.21 4.11 17.28
C ASP A 158 3.27 4.15 16.16
N VAL A 159 3.57 5.32 15.60
CA VAL A 159 4.61 5.47 14.55
C VAL A 159 5.99 5.09 15.08
N VAL A 160 6.34 5.55 16.30
CA VAL A 160 7.60 5.18 16.96
C VAL A 160 7.68 3.67 17.19
N GLU A 161 6.62 3.04 17.68
CA GLU A 161 6.60 1.60 17.94
C GLU A 161 6.62 0.77 16.64
N ILE A 162 5.98 1.23 15.57
CA ILE A 162 6.05 0.60 14.24
C ILE A 162 7.48 0.66 13.68
N LEU A 163 8.13 1.82 13.73
CA LEU A 163 9.55 1.96 13.34
C LEU A 163 10.45 1.06 14.21
N ARG A 164 10.20 1.01 15.52
CA ARG A 164 11.00 0.22 16.47
C ARG A 164 10.84 -1.28 16.27
N LYS A 165 9.62 -1.79 16.00
CA LYS A 165 9.31 -3.23 15.87
C LYS A 165 9.44 -3.81 14.46
N THR A 166 9.25 -3.03 13.39
CA THR A 166 9.32 -3.57 12.03
C THR A 166 10.72 -4.10 11.73
N ARG A 167 10.82 -5.40 11.45
CA ARG A 167 12.06 -6.08 11.08
C ARG A 167 11.90 -6.97 9.85
N PHE A 168 12.98 -7.06 9.08
CA PHE A 168 13.07 -7.76 7.80
C PHE A 168 14.24 -8.75 7.84
N PRO A 169 14.12 -9.89 8.56
CA PRO A 169 15.24 -10.78 8.86
C PRO A 169 15.99 -11.27 7.62
N HIS A 170 17.28 -11.54 7.79
CA HIS A 170 18.13 -12.18 6.78
C HIS A 170 17.86 -13.69 6.69
N ALA A 171 17.96 -14.24 5.48
CA ALA A 171 18.08 -15.68 5.32
C ALA A 171 19.50 -16.11 5.72
N HIS A 172 19.63 -17.13 6.55
CA HIS A 172 20.94 -17.59 7.02
C HIS A 172 21.80 -18.10 5.85
N GLY A 173 22.88 -17.39 5.51
CA GLY A 173 23.87 -17.82 4.52
C GLY A 173 24.57 -16.66 3.80
N ALA A 174 23.82 -15.63 3.39
CA ALA A 174 24.37 -14.47 2.68
C ALA A 174 25.10 -13.54 3.67
N ARG A 175 26.44 -13.62 3.73
CA ARG A 175 27.26 -12.83 4.67
C ARG A 175 27.67 -11.45 4.14
N ASP A 176 27.70 -11.24 2.82
CA ASP A 176 28.23 -10.03 2.19
C ASP A 176 27.18 -9.11 1.55
N GLU A 177 25.92 -9.54 1.43
CA GLU A 177 24.85 -8.70 0.88
C GLU A 177 24.12 -7.92 1.99
N LYS A 178 24.40 -6.61 2.06
CA LYS A 178 23.79 -5.71 3.05
C LYS A 178 22.34 -5.33 2.70
N TRP A 179 21.40 -6.25 2.90
CA TRP A 179 19.97 -5.96 2.74
C TRP A 179 19.40 -5.16 3.93
N PRO A 180 18.37 -4.33 3.73
CA PRO A 180 17.69 -3.62 4.81
C PRO A 180 17.12 -4.55 5.89
N GLU A 181 17.29 -4.17 7.16
CA GLU A 181 16.72 -4.88 8.32
C GLU A 181 15.55 -4.15 8.97
N THR A 182 15.53 -2.81 8.90
CA THR A 182 14.46 -1.94 9.42
C THR A 182 13.81 -1.13 8.29
N ILE A 183 12.76 -0.36 8.61
CA ILE A 183 12.14 0.55 7.63
C ILE A 183 13.17 1.56 7.10
N LEU A 184 13.95 2.19 7.97
CA LEU A 184 14.80 3.35 7.62
C LEU A 184 16.09 3.01 6.86
N ASP A 185 16.43 1.72 6.74
CA ASP A 185 17.61 1.26 6.00
C ASP A 185 17.41 1.22 4.46
N HIS A 186 16.20 1.49 3.97
CA HIS A 186 15.87 1.40 2.54
C HIS A 186 16.18 2.70 1.77
N ASP A 187 16.60 2.56 0.50
CA ASP A 187 16.86 3.68 -0.42
C ASP A 187 15.61 4.54 -0.69
N ARG A 188 14.43 3.91 -0.71
CA ARG A 188 13.13 4.47 -1.09
C ARG A 188 12.07 3.97 -0.10
N ILE A 189 11.38 4.87 0.60
CA ILE A 189 10.34 4.48 1.56
C ILE A 189 9.07 5.28 1.30
N ILE A 190 7.93 4.60 1.21
CA ILE A 190 6.60 5.20 1.13
C ILE A 190 5.75 4.68 2.29
N TRP A 191 5.19 5.59 3.09
CA TRP A 191 4.30 5.29 4.20
C TRP A 191 2.91 5.88 3.91
N LEU A 192 1.87 5.06 3.98
CA LEU A 192 0.52 5.41 3.58
C LEU A 192 -0.56 4.83 4.52
N GLY A 193 -1.80 5.30 4.36
CA GLY A 193 -3.00 4.76 4.99
C GLY A 193 -3.70 5.74 5.92
N ASP A 194 -4.58 5.22 6.77
CA ASP A 194 -5.31 6.00 7.77
C ASP A 194 -4.40 6.31 8.97
N LEU A 195 -3.76 7.48 8.92
CA LEU A 195 -2.94 8.00 10.01
C LEU A 195 -3.79 8.63 11.13
N ASN A 196 -5.11 8.78 10.93
CA ASN A 196 -6.10 9.22 11.91
C ASN A 196 -5.89 10.60 12.58
N TYR A 197 -4.88 11.39 12.15
CA TYR A 197 -4.67 12.76 12.65
C TYR A 197 -5.84 13.68 12.27
N ARG A 198 -6.18 14.59 13.18
CA ARG A 198 -7.37 15.46 13.07
C ARG A 198 -6.97 16.93 12.91
N ILE A 199 -7.96 17.80 12.74
CA ILE A 199 -7.75 19.25 12.76
C ILE A 199 -7.93 19.74 14.20
N ALA A 200 -6.95 20.49 14.72
CA ALA A 200 -6.95 21.11 16.04
C ALA A 200 -7.82 22.39 16.07
N LEU A 201 -9.11 22.22 15.78
CA LEU A 201 -10.14 23.27 15.74
C LEU A 201 -11.51 22.71 16.14
N SER A 202 -12.42 23.59 16.58
CA SER A 202 -13.82 23.21 16.83
C SER A 202 -14.52 22.74 15.55
N TYR A 203 -15.53 21.86 15.67
CA TYR A 203 -16.37 21.43 14.55
C TYR A 203 -16.94 22.61 13.74
N ARG A 204 -17.44 23.66 14.42
CA ARG A 204 -17.99 24.87 13.78
C ARG A 204 -16.91 25.62 12.98
N SER A 205 -15.71 25.76 13.55
CA SER A 205 -14.57 26.42 12.90
C SER A 205 -14.12 25.64 11.66
N VAL A 206 -14.05 24.31 11.74
CA VAL A 206 -13.68 23.47 10.58
C VAL A 206 -14.75 23.52 9.51
N LYS A 207 -16.03 23.38 9.86
CA LYS A 207 -17.13 23.42 8.88
C LYS A 207 -17.13 24.73 8.08
N ALA A 208 -17.02 25.87 8.74
CA ALA A 208 -16.93 27.17 8.07
C ALA A 208 -15.72 27.28 7.11
N LEU A 209 -14.56 26.75 7.49
CA LEU A 209 -13.37 26.75 6.63
C LEU A 209 -13.49 25.76 5.45
N VAL A 210 -14.23 24.65 5.63
CA VAL A 210 -14.55 23.69 4.56
C VAL A 210 -15.53 24.31 3.55
N GLU A 211 -16.56 25.01 4.03
CA GLU A 211 -17.54 25.75 3.23
C GLU A 211 -16.88 26.89 2.42
N MET A 212 -15.91 27.58 3.01
CA MET A 212 -15.08 28.58 2.33
C MET A 212 -13.92 27.98 1.49
N HIS A 213 -13.82 26.65 1.39
CA HIS A 213 -12.73 25.91 0.71
C HIS A 213 -11.30 26.33 1.13
N ASN A 214 -11.13 26.84 2.35
CA ASN A 214 -9.87 27.37 2.84
C ASN A 214 -8.97 26.25 3.40
N TRP A 215 -8.51 25.38 2.50
CA TRP A 215 -7.64 24.25 2.85
C TRP A 215 -6.34 24.69 3.51
N LYS A 216 -5.81 25.87 3.14
CA LYS A 216 -4.58 26.43 3.74
C LYS A 216 -4.74 26.62 5.26
N GLN A 217 -5.77 27.34 5.70
CA GLN A 217 -5.97 27.63 7.12
C GLN A 217 -6.35 26.38 7.94
N LEU A 218 -7.00 25.40 7.31
CA LEU A 218 -7.21 24.07 7.90
C LEU A 218 -5.90 23.29 8.06
N LEU A 219 -5.02 23.29 7.05
CA LEU A 219 -3.71 22.61 7.08
C LEU A 219 -2.69 23.28 8.01
N GLU A 220 -2.91 24.54 8.39
CA GLU A 220 -2.19 25.20 9.49
C GLU A 220 -2.58 24.65 10.88
N LYS A 221 -3.71 23.92 10.96
CA LYS A 221 -4.26 23.28 12.17
C LYS A 221 -4.33 21.76 12.07
N ASP A 222 -3.83 21.17 10.99
CA ASP A 222 -3.68 19.72 10.84
C ASP A 222 -2.68 19.17 11.85
N GLN A 223 -3.11 18.22 12.68
CA GLN A 223 -2.26 17.67 13.76
C GLN A 223 -0.98 17.04 13.21
N LEU A 224 -1.03 16.30 12.08
CA LEU A 224 0.19 15.68 11.53
C LEU A 224 1.26 16.74 11.20
N ARG A 225 0.86 17.81 10.50
CA ARG A 225 1.74 18.94 10.18
C ARG A 225 2.21 19.72 11.40
N ILE A 226 1.44 19.75 12.48
CA ILE A 226 1.86 20.31 13.78
C ILE A 226 2.94 19.42 14.42
N GLU A 227 2.67 18.12 14.57
CA GLU A 227 3.59 17.16 15.20
C GLU A 227 4.91 17.04 14.42
N GLN A 228 4.86 17.07 13.09
CA GLN A 228 6.05 17.13 12.23
C GLN A 228 6.85 18.43 12.41
N ARG A 229 6.19 19.59 12.47
CA ARG A 229 6.86 20.89 12.65
C ARG A 229 7.59 20.98 14.00
N PHE A 230 7.05 20.35 15.03
CA PHE A 230 7.70 20.20 16.33
C PHE A 230 8.66 19.01 16.43
N GLY A 231 8.91 18.28 15.34
CA GLY A 231 9.83 17.14 15.30
C GLY A 231 9.38 15.90 16.10
N ARG A 232 8.13 15.86 16.58
CA ARG A 232 7.61 14.81 17.47
C ARG A 232 7.23 13.51 16.74
N VAL A 233 7.04 13.57 15.43
CA VAL A 233 6.75 12.41 14.57
C VAL A 233 7.26 12.66 13.15
N PHE A 234 7.56 11.59 12.40
CA PHE A 234 7.94 11.65 10.97
C PHE A 234 9.04 12.68 10.65
N ALA A 235 10.04 12.84 11.54
CA ALA A 235 11.15 13.76 11.34
C ALA A 235 11.97 13.40 10.08
N GLY A 236 12.20 14.39 9.20
CA GLY A 236 12.88 14.20 7.91
C GLY A 236 12.05 13.56 6.79
N TRP A 237 10.82 13.12 7.08
CA TRP A 237 9.89 12.64 6.06
C TRP A 237 9.26 13.82 5.30
N LYS A 238 8.79 13.53 4.08
CA LYS A 238 8.14 14.49 3.19
C LYS A 238 6.68 14.11 2.97
N GLU A 239 5.83 15.12 2.81
CA GLU A 239 4.45 15.01 2.35
C GLU A 239 4.24 16.03 1.22
N GLY A 240 3.36 15.71 0.28
CA GLY A 240 2.95 16.62 -0.78
C GLY A 240 2.16 17.83 -0.28
N ARG A 241 1.94 18.78 -1.21
CA ARG A 241 0.97 19.85 -0.97
C ARG A 241 -0.44 19.28 -1.17
N ILE A 242 -1.21 19.20 -0.09
CA ILE A 242 -2.62 18.85 -0.13
C ILE A 242 -3.40 20.05 -0.69
N TYR A 243 -4.08 19.83 -1.80
CA TYR A 243 -4.97 20.79 -2.46
C TYR A 243 -6.43 20.31 -2.53
N PHE A 244 -6.71 19.12 -1.99
CA PHE A 244 -8.01 18.45 -1.98
C PHE A 244 -8.71 18.58 -0.61
N PRO A 245 -10.06 18.56 -0.55
CA PRO A 245 -10.80 18.69 0.71
C PRO A 245 -10.57 17.51 1.66
N PRO A 246 -10.87 17.65 2.97
CA PRO A 246 -10.74 16.58 3.97
C PRO A 246 -11.36 15.24 3.53
N THR A 247 -10.65 14.15 3.80
CA THR A 247 -10.97 12.80 3.31
C THR A 247 -11.97 12.05 4.19
N TYR A 248 -12.16 12.51 5.44
CA TYR A 248 -13.02 11.93 6.46
C TYR A 248 -13.80 13.04 7.18
N LYS A 249 -15.01 12.85 7.74
CA LYS A 249 -15.91 11.70 7.62
C LYS A 249 -17.10 12.10 6.75
N TYR A 250 -17.40 11.34 5.70
CA TYR A 250 -18.57 11.53 4.86
C TYR A 250 -19.79 10.76 5.36
N SER A 251 -20.99 11.23 5.02
CA SER A 251 -22.22 10.45 5.13
C SER A 251 -22.25 9.35 4.06
N TYR A 252 -22.96 8.25 4.34
CA TYR A 252 -23.02 7.10 3.43
C TYR A 252 -23.53 7.49 2.04
N ASN A 253 -22.82 7.05 0.99
CA ASN A 253 -23.10 7.35 -0.42
C ASN A 253 -23.29 8.85 -0.75
N SER A 254 -22.69 9.76 0.03
CA SER A 254 -22.91 11.21 -0.07
C SER A 254 -21.61 12.00 0.01
N ASP A 255 -21.54 13.16 -0.67
CA ASP A 255 -20.43 14.11 -0.57
C ASP A 255 -20.59 15.10 0.59
N ARG A 256 -21.66 14.98 1.39
CA ARG A 256 -21.84 15.73 2.64
C ARG A 256 -21.02 15.10 3.77
N TYR A 257 -20.46 15.94 4.63
CA TYR A 257 -19.75 15.48 5.83
C TYR A 257 -20.75 15.01 6.91
N ALA A 258 -20.42 13.91 7.59
CA ALA A 258 -21.23 13.31 8.65
C ALA A 258 -21.23 14.21 9.90
N GLY A 259 -22.33 14.91 10.12
CA GLY A 259 -22.46 15.93 11.17
C GLY A 259 -23.62 16.88 10.97
N ASP A 260 -24.01 17.11 9.70
CA ASP A 260 -25.01 18.10 9.32
C ASP A 260 -26.42 17.82 9.84
N ASP A 261 -26.96 16.64 9.52
CA ASP A 261 -28.37 16.29 9.73
C ASP A 261 -28.59 15.51 11.04
N MET A 262 -27.59 15.51 11.94
CA MET A 262 -27.52 14.64 13.11
C MET A 262 -28.27 15.20 14.33
N HIS A 263 -29.00 14.32 15.03
CA HIS A 263 -29.67 14.62 16.29
C HIS A 263 -28.67 15.08 17.38
N PRO A 264 -29.13 15.82 18.42
CA PRO A 264 -28.23 16.41 19.44
C PRO A 264 -27.32 15.42 20.18
N ASN A 265 -27.71 14.15 20.28
CA ASN A 265 -27.01 13.12 21.05
C ASN A 265 -25.95 12.35 20.23
N GLU A 266 -25.85 12.58 18.92
CA GLU A 266 -24.95 11.81 18.05
C GLU A 266 -23.53 12.39 18.01
N LYS A 267 -22.53 11.51 18.01
CA LYS A 267 -21.10 11.88 18.13
C LYS A 267 -20.53 12.43 16.82
N ARG A 268 -20.85 13.70 16.52
CA ARG A 268 -20.33 14.49 15.39
C ARG A 268 -18.81 14.35 15.25
N ARG A 269 -18.36 14.15 14.00
CA ARG A 269 -16.94 14.03 13.65
C ARG A 269 -16.49 15.26 12.89
N THR A 270 -15.42 15.89 13.36
CA THR A 270 -14.80 17.02 12.67
C THR A 270 -14.13 16.53 11.38
N PRO A 271 -14.36 17.17 10.23
CA PRO A 271 -13.66 16.84 8.98
C PRO A 271 -12.14 16.89 9.14
N ALA A 272 -11.43 15.90 8.57
CA ALA A 272 -9.98 15.77 8.68
C ALA A 272 -9.36 15.04 7.47
N TRP A 273 -8.05 15.28 7.24
CA TRP A 273 -7.22 14.44 6.36
C TRP A 273 -6.62 13.30 7.19
N CYS A 274 -7.42 12.27 7.42
CA CYS A 274 -7.00 11.05 8.10
C CYS A 274 -6.04 10.23 7.20
N ASP A 275 -6.35 10.20 5.90
CA ASP A 275 -5.72 9.34 4.88
C ASP A 275 -4.55 10.09 4.23
N ARG A 276 -3.32 9.56 4.37
CA ARG A 276 -2.10 10.29 3.99
C ARG A 276 -1.10 9.41 3.25
N ILE A 277 -0.19 10.04 2.50
CA ILE A 277 0.94 9.41 1.80
C ILE A 277 2.20 10.27 2.02
N LEU A 278 3.18 9.71 2.72
CA LEU A 278 4.47 10.32 3.03
C LEU A 278 5.62 9.48 2.45
N TRP A 279 6.80 10.09 2.29
CA TRP A 279 8.00 9.37 1.86
C TRP A 279 9.27 9.80 2.57
N TYR A 280 10.27 8.91 2.55
CA TYR A 280 11.61 9.13 3.09
C TYR A 280 12.66 8.55 2.13
N GLY A 281 13.90 9.03 2.24
CA GLY A 281 15.02 8.69 1.37
C GLY A 281 15.29 9.75 0.30
N ARG A 282 16.18 9.39 -0.64
CA ARG A 282 16.51 10.17 -1.84
C ARG A 282 15.83 9.55 -3.06
N GLY A 283 15.93 10.18 -4.23
CA GLY A 283 15.45 9.60 -5.49
C GLY A 283 13.97 9.20 -5.54
N LEU A 284 13.14 9.86 -4.73
CA LEU A 284 11.68 9.85 -4.83
C LEU A 284 11.20 11.28 -5.04
N ASN A 285 10.54 11.54 -6.17
CA ASN A 285 9.87 12.81 -6.45
C ASN A 285 8.38 12.56 -6.67
N GLN A 286 7.53 13.27 -5.92
CA GLN A 286 6.07 13.11 -6.01
C GLN A 286 5.54 13.97 -7.16
N LEU A 287 4.87 13.34 -8.13
CA LEU A 287 4.28 14.03 -9.29
C LEU A 287 2.85 14.50 -9.03
N CYS A 288 2.04 13.71 -8.31
CA CYS A 288 0.70 14.09 -7.90
C CYS A 288 0.36 13.55 -6.50
N TYR A 289 -0.57 14.20 -5.82
CA TYR A 289 -1.12 13.78 -4.53
C TYR A 289 -2.58 14.25 -4.48
N VAL A 290 -3.52 13.30 -4.55
CA VAL A 290 -4.91 13.58 -4.94
C VAL A 290 -5.90 12.65 -4.24
N ARG A 291 -7.10 13.17 -4.03
CA ARG A 291 -8.28 12.43 -3.56
C ARG A 291 -9.05 11.87 -4.76
N GLY A 292 -9.74 10.75 -4.58
CA GLY A 292 -10.74 10.23 -5.50
C GLY A 292 -12.16 10.34 -4.95
N GLU A 293 -13.16 10.27 -5.84
CA GLU A 293 -14.57 10.57 -5.53
C GLU A 293 -15.45 9.34 -5.21
N SER A 294 -14.86 8.17 -4.94
CA SER A 294 -15.63 6.98 -4.58
C SER A 294 -16.38 7.17 -3.26
N ARG A 295 -17.72 7.06 -3.31
CA ARG A 295 -18.63 7.24 -2.15
C ARG A 295 -18.91 5.95 -1.37
N PHE A 296 -18.20 4.86 -1.66
CA PHE A 296 -18.39 3.54 -1.05
C PHE A 296 -18.04 3.50 0.45
N SER A 297 -17.25 4.46 0.94
CA SER A 297 -16.84 4.59 2.33
C SER A 297 -17.13 6.00 2.87
N ASP A 298 -17.16 6.12 4.19
CA ASP A 298 -17.11 7.39 4.91
C ASP A 298 -15.71 8.06 4.87
N HIS A 299 -14.70 7.34 4.37
CA HIS A 299 -13.44 7.89 3.86
C HIS A 299 -13.51 8.07 2.33
N ARG A 300 -12.71 8.98 1.79
CA ARG A 300 -12.44 9.11 0.35
C ARG A 300 -11.04 8.60 0.04
N PRO A 301 -10.86 7.77 -1.02
CA PRO A 301 -9.56 7.22 -1.35
C PRO A 301 -8.55 8.30 -1.71
N VAL A 302 -7.28 8.08 -1.38
CA VAL A 302 -6.16 8.98 -1.68
C VAL A 302 -5.10 8.20 -2.48
N TYR A 303 -4.56 8.82 -3.51
CA TYR A 303 -3.53 8.24 -4.37
C TYR A 303 -2.43 9.26 -4.71
N SER A 304 -1.29 8.74 -5.15
CA SER A 304 -0.08 9.51 -5.38
C SER A 304 0.78 8.81 -6.43
N ILE A 305 1.34 9.57 -7.37
CA ILE A 305 2.30 9.09 -8.36
C ILE A 305 3.68 9.63 -8.01
N PHE A 306 4.71 8.80 -8.14
CA PHE A 306 6.10 9.17 -7.91
C PHE A 306 6.96 8.78 -9.11
N THR A 307 8.00 9.56 -9.42
CA THR A 307 9.19 8.99 -10.06
C THR A 307 10.11 8.42 -9.00
N ALA A 308 10.72 7.28 -9.30
CA ALA A 308 11.68 6.62 -8.43
C ALA A 308 12.97 6.32 -9.21
N GLU A 309 14.08 6.91 -8.79
CA GLU A 309 15.41 6.59 -9.32
C GLU A 309 15.79 5.16 -8.90
N VAL A 310 16.22 4.33 -9.85
CA VAL A 310 16.66 2.94 -9.59
C VAL A 310 18.07 2.72 -10.13
N LYS A 311 18.96 2.26 -9.26
CA LYS A 311 20.31 1.79 -9.59
C LYS A 311 20.20 0.43 -10.31
N LEU A 312 20.65 0.38 -11.55
CA LEU A 312 20.89 -0.88 -12.26
C LEU A 312 22.18 -1.53 -11.74
N PRO A 313 22.35 -2.86 -11.87
CA PRO A 313 23.65 -3.48 -11.65
C PRO A 313 24.65 -2.93 -12.67
N SER A 314 25.82 -2.51 -12.21
CA SER A 314 26.96 -2.32 -13.10
C SER A 314 27.22 -3.65 -13.83
N GLN A 315 27.16 -3.64 -15.16
CA GLN A 315 27.78 -4.71 -15.93
C GLN A 315 29.25 -4.76 -15.53
N ALA A 316 29.65 -5.84 -14.86
CA ALA A 316 31.07 -6.15 -14.74
C ALA A 316 31.62 -6.25 -16.17
N GLN A 317 32.69 -5.51 -16.46
CA GLN A 317 33.33 -5.58 -17.76
C GLN A 317 33.81 -7.03 -17.96
N PHE A 318 33.12 -7.78 -18.82
CA PHE A 318 33.61 -9.08 -19.27
C PHE A 318 34.93 -8.83 -19.98
N GLY A 319 36.02 -9.24 -19.34
CA GLY A 319 37.36 -8.74 -19.65
C GLY A 319 37.83 -9.14 -21.04
N SER A 320 37.81 -8.18 -21.98
CA SER A 320 38.45 -8.35 -23.29
C SER A 320 39.97 -8.29 -23.13
N PHE A 321 40.58 -9.44 -22.91
CA PHE A 321 42.04 -9.61 -22.86
C PHE A 321 42.64 -9.52 -24.28
N THR A 322 42.76 -8.31 -24.81
CA THR A 322 43.47 -8.03 -26.07
C THR A 322 44.48 -6.91 -25.87
N ARG A 323 45.76 -7.21 -26.09
CA ARG A 323 46.88 -6.27 -25.90
C ARG A 323 47.10 -5.33 -27.08
N SER A 324 47.65 -4.16 -26.74
CA SER A 324 48.55 -3.34 -27.57
C SER A 324 47.96 -2.42 -28.66
N SER A 325 47.89 -1.13 -28.30
CA SER A 325 48.56 -0.02 -28.99
C SER A 325 48.42 0.16 -30.52
N SER A 326 47.69 1.21 -30.91
CA SER A 326 48.25 2.27 -31.76
C SER A 326 47.52 3.60 -31.51
N LEU A 327 48.23 4.72 -31.68
CA LEU A 327 47.68 6.09 -31.65
C LEU A 327 47.38 6.54 -33.07
N MET A 328 46.21 7.14 -33.32
CA MET A 328 45.92 8.08 -34.44
C MET A 328 44.45 8.55 -34.33
N GLY A 329 44.12 9.68 -34.97
CA GLY A 329 42.74 10.10 -35.24
C GLY A 329 42.05 10.90 -34.12
N VAL A 330 42.15 12.22 -34.19
CA VAL A 330 41.14 13.13 -33.63
C VAL A 330 40.31 13.63 -34.81
N ASP A 331 39.01 13.33 -34.82
CA ASP A 331 38.03 13.94 -35.73
C ASP A 331 36.78 14.32 -34.91
N GLU A 332 36.36 15.57 -35.02
CA GLU A 332 35.12 16.06 -34.41
C GLU A 332 33.93 15.74 -35.31
N LEU A 333 32.85 15.18 -34.75
CA LEU A 333 31.54 15.12 -35.41
C LEU A 333 30.41 15.55 -34.45
N PRO A 334 29.33 16.16 -34.97
CA PRO A 334 28.61 17.21 -34.24
C PRO A 334 27.45 16.74 -33.35
N TYR A 335 27.09 17.62 -32.40
CA TYR A 335 25.91 17.51 -31.55
C TYR A 335 24.59 17.46 -32.36
N PRO A 336 23.70 16.48 -32.11
CA PRO A 336 22.33 16.53 -32.57
C PRO A 336 21.52 17.60 -31.83
N THR A 337 20.89 18.52 -32.57
CA THR A 337 20.00 19.57 -32.04
C THR A 337 18.65 19.01 -31.58
N TYR A 338 18.16 19.48 -30.42
CA TYR A 338 16.77 19.26 -29.98
C TYR A 338 15.77 20.09 -30.80
N PRO A 339 14.69 19.47 -31.33
CA PRO A 339 13.41 20.13 -31.56
C PRO A 339 12.61 20.26 -30.25
N ARG A 340 11.59 21.11 -30.26
CA ARG A 340 10.86 21.58 -29.06
C ARG A 340 9.43 21.04 -29.01
N SER A 341 8.84 21.06 -27.80
CA SER A 341 7.40 21.08 -27.50
C SER A 341 6.50 20.00 -28.11
N TYR A 342 5.96 19.14 -27.24
CA TYR A 342 4.52 18.91 -27.20
C TYR A 342 4.03 19.15 -25.77
N THR A 343 3.30 20.25 -25.59
CA THR A 343 2.51 20.55 -24.40
C THR A 343 1.07 20.71 -24.85
N ASP A 344 0.24 19.69 -24.62
CA ASP A 344 -1.21 19.82 -24.41
C ASP A 344 -1.80 18.43 -24.12
N ILE A 345 -2.26 18.22 -22.89
CA ILE A 345 -3.23 17.18 -22.54
C ILE A 345 -4.20 17.81 -21.54
N ASN A 346 -5.24 18.46 -22.05
CA ASN A 346 -6.40 18.85 -21.26
C ASN A 346 -7.30 17.61 -21.06
N PHE A 347 -7.83 17.45 -19.86
CA PHE A 347 -8.97 16.57 -19.59
C PHE A 347 -10.11 17.43 -19.05
N TYR A 348 -11.28 17.29 -19.67
CA TYR A 348 -12.58 17.71 -19.16
C TYR A 348 -13.23 16.53 -18.41
#